data_AF-A0A927NMK1-F1
#
_entry.id   AF-A0A927NMK1-F1
#
_cell.length_a   1.000
_cell.length_b   1.000
_cell.length_c   1.000
_cell.angle_alpha   90.00
_cell.angle_beta   90.00
_cell.angle_gamma   90.00
#
_symmetry.space_group_name_H-M   'P 1'
#
loop_
_entity.id
_entity.type
_entity.pdbx_description
1 polymer ?
#
loop_
_entity_poly.entity_id
_entity_poly.type
_entity_poly.pdbx_seq_one_letter_code
_entity_poly.pdbx_strand_id
1 'polypeptide(L)'
;MVRKWITAVCLLFVCILSVFTFRPITASADMGPKPSVTVKFENMPSGLCYGTLLSDDSSTGPFSAWRGGEYYDHDDVGEEIFFKFVRYQDIDGYYFLQRVWTLNEKPTIDWTYYPPNNFKILLYFPDSDVFVCSGIYDKYAFDSYYTVDMSGVDLTQAENGVLWKNNGGMRVYIDYNYTHEIFGLIARVVITLAVELLFALAFKFKGKKAFLFIVGVNLLTQVALNVALHFIYLSAGRLAFILAYVGLEFLIFNVEYIFYAIFLPKLLPQKRKAGVYVLYSLAANAVSFVVGMGLSLIWPGIF
;
A
#
# COMPACT_ATOMS: atom_id res chain seq x y z
N MET A 1 -34.04 -22.09 -1.64
CA MET A 1 -33.94 -20.75 -2.27
C MET A 1 -32.73 -19.98 -1.75
N VAL A 2 -32.50 -19.94 -0.44
CA VAL A 2 -31.36 -19.23 0.20
C VAL A 2 -29.98 -19.70 -0.30
N ARG A 3 -29.77 -21.03 -0.32
CA ARG A 3 -28.54 -21.65 -0.81
C ARG A 3 -28.15 -21.26 -2.24
N LYS A 4 -29.11 -21.05 -3.15
CA LYS A 4 -28.82 -20.77 -4.57
C LYS A 4 -28.23 -19.39 -4.81
N TRP A 5 -28.66 -18.36 -4.07
CA TRP A 5 -28.08 -17.03 -4.23
C TRP A 5 -26.79 -16.87 -3.43
N ILE A 6 -26.64 -17.55 -2.28
CA ILE A 6 -25.35 -17.63 -1.59
C ILE A 6 -24.28 -18.22 -2.51
N THR A 7 -24.57 -19.32 -3.21
CA THR A 7 -23.63 -19.89 -4.18
C THR A 7 -23.31 -18.93 -5.32
N ALA A 8 -24.29 -18.22 -5.86
CA ALA A 8 -24.06 -17.21 -6.90
C ALA A 8 -23.18 -16.06 -6.40
N VAL A 9 -23.44 -15.56 -5.19
CA VAL A 9 -22.67 -14.52 -4.49
C VAL A 9 -21.22 -15.00 -4.29
N CYS A 10 -21.00 -16.21 -3.78
CA CYS A 10 -19.65 -16.77 -3.63
C CYS A 10 -18.92 -16.94 -4.97
N LEU A 11 -19.60 -17.42 -6.02
CA LEU A 11 -18.98 -17.56 -7.35
C LEU A 11 -18.59 -16.21 -7.93
N LEU A 12 -19.42 -15.18 -7.74
CA LEU A 12 -19.10 -13.83 -8.14
C LEU A 12 -17.86 -13.29 -7.43
N PHE A 13 -17.77 -13.51 -6.11
CA PHE A 13 -16.58 -13.12 -5.34
C PHE A 13 -15.31 -13.75 -5.92
N VAL A 14 -15.38 -15.04 -6.24
CA VAL A 14 -14.27 -15.76 -6.89
C VAL A 14 -13.96 -15.20 -8.28
N CYS A 15 -14.97 -14.89 -9.09
CA CYS A 15 -14.77 -14.30 -10.42
C CYS A 15 -14.16 -12.90 -10.38
N ILE A 16 -14.61 -12.05 -9.45
CA ILE A 16 -14.03 -10.72 -9.25
C ILE A 16 -12.57 -10.89 -8.83
N LEU A 17 -12.29 -11.75 -7.83
CA LEU A 17 -10.93 -12.03 -7.38
C LEU A 17 -10.03 -12.61 -8.49
N SER A 18 -10.56 -13.45 -9.39
CA SER A 18 -9.78 -14.06 -10.47
C SER A 18 -9.40 -13.09 -11.58
N VAL A 19 -10.07 -11.94 -11.72
CA VAL A 19 -9.64 -10.89 -12.65
C VAL A 19 -8.34 -10.23 -12.17
N PHE A 20 -8.01 -10.30 -10.88
CA PHE A 20 -6.80 -9.69 -10.31
C PHE A 20 -5.58 -10.61 -10.30
N THR A 21 -5.71 -11.88 -10.69
CA THR A 21 -4.53 -12.74 -10.94
C THR A 21 -3.87 -12.42 -12.29
N PHE A 22 -4.55 -11.67 -13.17
CA PHE A 22 -3.94 -11.13 -14.37
C PHE A 22 -2.97 -10.02 -13.98
N ARG A 23 -1.68 -10.32 -14.03
CA ARG A 23 -0.62 -9.34 -13.80
C ARG A 23 -0.82 -8.14 -14.73
N PRO A 24 -0.68 -6.90 -14.23
CA PRO A 24 -0.74 -5.74 -15.10
C PRO A 24 0.28 -5.90 -16.22
N ILE A 25 -0.16 -5.67 -17.46
CA ILE A 25 0.70 -5.58 -18.63
C ILE A 25 1.75 -4.52 -18.31
N THR A 26 3.02 -4.88 -18.36
CA THR A 26 4.16 -4.00 -18.03
C THR A 26 4.18 -2.83 -19.03
N ALA A 27 3.56 -1.71 -18.66
CA ALA A 27 3.66 -0.48 -19.42
C ALA A 27 5.01 0.16 -19.08
N SER A 28 6.00 -0.02 -19.95
CA SER A 28 7.34 0.57 -19.82
C SER A 28 7.32 2.03 -20.28
N ALA A 29 6.75 2.91 -19.47
CA ALA A 29 6.88 4.36 -19.63
C ALA A 29 7.48 4.94 -18.35
N ASP A 30 8.57 5.71 -18.47
CA ASP A 30 9.26 6.35 -17.34
C ASP A 30 8.45 7.49 -16.70
N MET A 31 7.21 7.72 -17.15
CA MET A 31 6.34 8.81 -16.70
C MET A 31 5.43 8.45 -15.49
N GLY A 32 5.47 7.20 -15.02
CA GLY A 32 4.68 6.76 -13.87
C GLY A 32 5.34 7.07 -12.52
N PRO A 33 4.56 7.09 -11.40
CA PRO A 33 5.11 7.15 -10.05
C PRO A 33 6.17 6.08 -9.86
N LYS A 34 7.16 6.34 -8.98
CA LYS A 34 8.22 5.39 -8.67
C LYS A 34 8.00 4.76 -7.30
N PRO A 35 8.40 3.50 -7.11
CA PRO A 35 8.35 2.87 -5.80
C PRO A 35 9.26 3.61 -4.83
N SER A 36 8.92 3.51 -3.54
CA SER A 36 9.66 4.15 -2.46
C SER A 36 9.95 3.21 -1.29
N VAL A 37 11.04 3.48 -0.59
CA VAL A 37 11.33 2.92 0.74
C VAL A 37 11.59 4.09 1.68
N THR A 38 10.76 4.19 2.72
CA THR A 38 10.90 5.17 3.79
C THR A 38 11.24 4.44 5.09
N VAL A 39 12.32 4.87 5.73
CA VAL A 39 12.74 4.37 7.05
C VAL A 39 12.73 5.52 8.03
N LYS A 40 11.90 5.43 9.06
CA LYS A 40 11.88 6.36 10.20
C LYS A 40 12.75 5.82 11.32
N PHE A 41 13.39 6.70 12.07
CA PHE A 41 14.19 6.30 13.22
C PHE A 41 13.62 6.89 14.51
N GLU A 42 13.57 6.05 15.54
CA GLU A 42 13.12 6.40 16.88
C GLU A 42 14.22 6.12 17.91
N ASN A 43 14.24 6.89 18.99
CA ASN A 43 15.18 6.73 20.10
C ASN A 43 16.66 6.78 19.67
N MET A 44 16.98 7.60 18.66
CA MET A 44 18.34 7.76 18.14
C MET A 44 19.31 8.21 19.26
N PRO A 45 20.54 7.66 19.30
CA PRO A 45 21.61 8.22 20.11
C PRO A 45 21.82 9.70 19.78
N SER A 46 22.18 10.50 20.79
CA SER A 46 22.51 11.91 20.57
C SER A 46 23.77 12.04 19.74
N GLY A 47 23.76 12.97 18.77
CA GLY A 47 24.92 13.24 17.92
C GLY A 47 24.55 13.19 16.45
N LEU A 48 25.55 13.41 15.60
CA LEU A 48 25.38 13.32 14.15
C LEU A 48 25.33 11.86 13.73
N CYS A 49 24.39 11.52 12.86
CA CYS A 49 24.27 10.18 12.30
C CYS A 49 24.00 10.27 10.80
N TYR A 50 24.59 9.35 10.05
CA TYR A 50 24.37 9.20 8.63
C TYR A 50 23.79 7.82 8.34
N GLY A 51 22.87 7.73 7.39
CA GLY A 51 22.20 6.48 7.05
C GLY A 51 22.17 6.21 5.55
N THR A 52 22.11 4.95 5.17
CA THR A 52 21.88 4.50 3.79
C THR A 52 21.12 3.18 3.76
N LEU A 53 20.63 2.82 2.56
CA LEU A 53 20.19 1.47 2.25
C LEU A 53 21.25 0.80 1.37
N LEU A 54 21.85 -0.29 1.85
CA LEU A 54 22.70 -1.15 1.05
C LEU A 54 21.84 -2.04 0.18
N SER A 55 22.31 -2.38 -1.01
CA SER A 55 21.56 -3.14 -2.03
C SER A 55 22.23 -4.48 -2.31
N ASP A 56 21.46 -5.53 -2.53
CA ASP A 56 21.97 -6.81 -3.03
C ASP A 56 22.45 -6.70 -4.50
N ASP A 57 21.79 -5.84 -5.29
CA ASP A 57 22.20 -5.48 -6.63
C ASP A 57 23.23 -4.33 -6.62
N SER A 58 24.20 -4.37 -7.54
CA SER A 58 25.19 -3.28 -7.69
C SER A 58 24.63 -1.99 -8.29
N SER A 59 23.36 -1.96 -8.69
CA SER A 59 22.68 -0.77 -9.22
C SER A 59 21.15 -0.92 -9.22
N THR A 60 20.44 0.17 -9.00
CA THR A 60 18.98 0.27 -9.21
C THR A 60 18.61 1.65 -9.74
N GLY A 61 17.81 1.70 -10.81
CA GLY A 61 17.51 2.95 -11.50
C GLY A 61 18.79 3.70 -11.90
N PRO A 62 18.95 4.99 -11.55
CA PRO A 62 20.16 5.76 -11.82
C PRO A 62 21.28 5.52 -10.80
N PHE A 63 21.02 4.80 -9.70
CA PHE A 63 21.97 4.61 -8.60
C PHE A 63 22.82 3.36 -8.83
N SER A 64 24.11 3.44 -8.51
CA SER A 64 25.06 2.34 -8.71
C SER A 64 26.16 2.36 -7.66
N ALA A 65 26.77 1.21 -7.43
CA ALA A 65 27.97 1.09 -6.61
C ALA A 65 29.11 1.91 -7.23
N TRP A 66 29.88 2.59 -6.40
CA TRP A 66 31.02 3.38 -6.88
C TRP A 66 32.12 2.46 -7.44
N ARG A 67 32.59 2.74 -8.65
CA ARG A 67 33.61 1.94 -9.36
C ARG A 67 34.89 2.74 -9.68
N GLY A 68 35.09 3.87 -8.99
CA GLY A 68 36.10 4.86 -9.38
C GLY A 68 35.53 5.93 -10.31
N GLY A 69 36.03 7.16 -10.19
CA GLY A 69 35.57 8.31 -10.97
C GLY A 69 34.91 9.39 -10.10
N GLU A 70 34.14 10.27 -10.73
CA GLU A 70 33.35 11.30 -10.04
C GLU A 70 32.36 10.65 -9.07
N TYR A 71 32.26 11.21 -7.87
CA TYR A 71 31.27 10.79 -6.89
C TYR A 71 30.11 11.79 -6.88
N TYR A 72 28.91 11.28 -6.66
CA TYR A 72 27.70 12.11 -6.57
C TYR A 72 27.30 12.22 -5.11
N ASP A 73 27.61 13.37 -4.50
CA ASP A 73 27.12 13.73 -3.18
C ASP A 73 25.72 14.35 -3.31
N HIS A 74 24.70 13.50 -3.36
CA HIS A 74 23.33 13.97 -3.56
C HIS A 74 22.79 14.82 -2.40
N ASP A 75 23.34 14.66 -1.21
CA ASP A 75 22.81 15.21 0.04
C ASP A 75 23.87 16.04 0.81
N ASP A 76 24.94 16.47 0.12
CA ASP A 76 26.06 17.28 0.63
C ASP A 76 26.65 16.75 1.97
N VAL A 77 26.81 15.43 2.10
CA VAL A 77 27.32 14.80 3.33
C VAL A 77 28.84 14.97 3.54
N GLY A 78 29.55 15.40 2.50
CA GLY A 78 30.98 15.63 2.52
C GLY A 78 31.81 14.40 2.14
N GLU A 79 32.97 14.66 1.53
CA GLU A 79 33.86 13.65 0.95
C GLU A 79 34.30 12.58 1.95
N GLU A 80 34.63 12.97 3.18
CA GLU A 80 35.07 12.05 4.23
C GLU A 80 34.00 11.00 4.57
N ILE A 81 32.77 11.46 4.80
CA ILE A 81 31.62 10.60 5.12
C ILE A 81 31.28 9.73 3.93
N PHE A 82 31.22 10.31 2.72
CA PHE A 82 30.96 9.57 1.50
C PHE A 82 31.95 8.39 1.34
N PHE A 83 33.25 8.64 1.44
CA PHE A 83 34.24 7.59 1.30
C PHE A 83 34.28 6.60 2.47
N LYS A 84 33.77 6.98 3.65
CA LYS A 84 33.55 6.02 4.73
C LYS A 84 32.55 4.94 4.31
N PHE A 85 31.44 5.32 3.68
CA PHE A 85 30.45 4.37 3.14
C PHE A 85 30.98 3.57 1.94
N VAL A 86 31.74 4.19 1.03
CA VAL A 86 32.37 3.47 -0.11
C VAL A 86 33.31 2.36 0.35
N ARG A 87 34.04 2.57 1.45
CA ARG A 87 35.02 1.61 2.00
C ARG A 87 34.37 0.54 2.88
N TYR A 88 33.11 0.72 3.27
CA TYR A 88 32.39 -0.27 4.06
C TYR A 88 32.23 -1.57 3.26
N GLN A 89 32.66 -2.69 3.84
CA GLN A 89 32.51 -4.01 3.25
C GLN A 89 31.46 -4.78 4.03
N ASP A 90 30.31 -4.98 3.40
CA ASP A 90 29.25 -5.79 3.99
C ASP A 90 29.61 -7.27 3.96
N ILE A 91 29.34 -7.99 5.05
CA ILE A 91 29.66 -9.42 5.20
C ILE A 91 28.85 -10.31 4.24
N ASP A 92 27.65 -9.88 3.86
CA ASP A 92 26.79 -10.60 2.91
C ASP A 92 26.97 -10.07 1.47
N GLY A 93 27.93 -9.15 1.25
CA GLY A 93 28.27 -8.63 -0.08
C GLY A 93 27.34 -7.55 -0.63
N TYR A 94 26.55 -6.88 0.23
CA TYR A 94 25.68 -5.78 -0.20
C TYR A 94 26.48 -4.54 -0.58
N TYR A 95 25.99 -3.84 -1.60
CA TYR A 95 26.62 -2.67 -2.21
C TYR A 95 26.07 -1.36 -1.64
N PHE A 96 26.96 -0.42 -1.35
CA PHE A 96 26.60 0.99 -1.17
C PHE A 96 26.39 1.66 -2.52
N LEU A 97 25.20 2.22 -2.77
CA LEU A 97 24.83 2.82 -4.06
C LEU A 97 24.93 4.36 -4.08
N GLN A 98 25.91 4.92 -3.36
CA GLN A 98 26.25 6.34 -3.42
C GLN A 98 25.14 7.30 -2.95
N ARG A 99 24.31 6.87 -1.99
CA ARG A 99 23.24 7.71 -1.44
C ARG A 99 23.25 7.66 0.08
N VAL A 100 23.40 8.80 0.74
CA VAL A 100 23.56 8.90 2.20
C VAL A 100 22.67 10.03 2.70
N TRP A 101 21.92 9.78 3.76
CA TRP A 101 21.10 10.78 4.41
C TRP A 101 21.72 11.21 5.72
N THR A 102 21.65 12.51 6.01
CA THR A 102 21.94 13.03 7.35
C THR A 102 20.70 12.87 8.23
N LEU A 103 20.83 12.18 9.36
CA LEU A 103 19.75 11.86 10.28
C LEU A 103 19.83 12.78 11.52
N ASN A 104 19.16 13.93 11.47
CA ASN A 104 19.17 14.95 12.53
C ASN A 104 17.80 15.08 13.25
N GLU A 105 17.05 16.17 13.04
CA GLU A 105 15.81 16.52 13.76
C GLU A 105 14.61 15.64 13.39
N LYS A 106 14.55 15.19 12.13
CA LYS A 106 13.59 14.17 11.66
C LYS A 106 14.41 13.09 10.97
N PRO A 107 14.89 12.08 11.72
CA PRO A 107 15.79 11.09 11.16
C PRO A 107 14.95 10.16 10.28
N THR A 108 14.99 10.42 8.97
CA THR A 108 14.29 9.62 7.96
C THR A 108 15.19 9.40 6.76
N ILE A 109 15.22 8.15 6.27
CA ILE A 109 15.72 7.83 4.94
C ILE A 109 14.51 7.76 4.01
N ASP A 110 14.46 8.62 3.00
CA ASP A 110 13.38 8.66 2.01
C ASP A 110 13.92 8.36 0.60
N TRP A 111 14.01 7.08 0.27
CA TRP A 111 14.43 6.62 -1.05
C TRP A 111 13.22 6.54 -1.99
N THR A 112 12.86 7.67 -2.58
CA THR A 112 11.62 7.86 -3.36
C THR A 112 11.71 7.55 -4.86
N TYR A 113 12.88 7.12 -5.34
CA TYR A 113 13.14 6.88 -6.76
C TYR A 113 13.97 5.61 -6.94
N TYR A 114 13.35 4.52 -7.41
CA TYR A 114 13.98 3.21 -7.63
C TYR A 114 14.86 2.73 -6.45
N PRO A 115 14.31 2.62 -5.22
CA PRO A 115 15.01 2.00 -4.10
C PRO A 115 15.34 0.53 -4.40
N PRO A 116 16.37 -0.02 -3.74
CA PRO A 116 16.70 -1.44 -3.85
C PRO A 116 15.50 -2.31 -3.42
N ASN A 117 15.31 -3.44 -4.11
CA ASN A 117 14.23 -4.37 -3.75
C ASN A 117 14.56 -5.16 -2.49
N ASN A 118 15.82 -5.57 -2.33
CA ASN A 118 16.33 -6.25 -1.17
C ASN A 118 17.51 -5.44 -0.61
N PHE A 119 17.46 -5.14 0.68
CA PHE A 119 18.35 -4.15 1.28
C PHE A 119 18.67 -4.39 2.74
N LYS A 120 19.73 -3.73 3.20
CA LYS A 120 20.05 -3.53 4.62
C LYS A 120 20.07 -2.05 4.95
N ILE A 121 19.72 -1.70 6.17
CA ILE A 121 19.87 -0.34 6.70
C ILE A 121 21.24 -0.26 7.35
N LEU A 122 22.05 0.70 6.93
CA LEU A 122 23.37 0.95 7.48
C LEU A 122 23.43 2.38 8.04
N LEU A 123 23.78 2.50 9.31
CA LEU A 123 24.01 3.76 9.99
C LEU A 123 25.48 3.94 10.32
N TYR A 124 25.96 5.17 10.28
CA TYR A 124 27.32 5.56 10.67
C TYR A 124 27.27 6.69 11.70
N PHE A 125 28.04 6.53 12.77
CA PHE A 125 28.19 7.48 13.87
C PHE A 125 29.64 7.99 13.88
N PRO A 126 29.90 9.21 13.35
CA PRO A 126 31.26 9.74 13.20
C PRO A 126 32.01 9.91 14.51
N ASP A 127 31.32 10.37 15.58
CA ASP A 127 31.96 10.66 16.87
C ASP A 127 32.60 9.43 17.52
N SER A 128 32.00 8.25 17.27
CA SER A 128 32.48 6.96 17.78
C SER A 128 33.23 6.12 16.75
N ASP A 129 33.24 6.55 15.48
CA ASP A 129 33.71 5.77 14.34
C ASP A 129 33.06 4.36 14.22
N VAL A 130 31.74 4.28 14.43
CA VAL A 130 31.00 2.99 14.46
C VAL A 130 29.90 2.95 13.41
N PHE A 131 29.80 1.82 12.73
CA PHE A 131 28.64 1.44 11.94
C PHE A 131 27.64 0.61 12.74
N VAL A 132 26.35 0.80 12.49
CA VAL A 132 25.28 -0.10 12.95
C VAL A 132 24.54 -0.62 11.74
N CYS A 133 24.49 -1.93 11.57
CA CYS A 133 23.88 -2.57 10.40
C CYS A 133 22.69 -3.45 10.80
N SER A 134 21.58 -3.31 10.08
CA SER A 134 20.38 -4.12 10.28
C SER A 134 20.55 -5.55 9.72
N GLY A 135 19.51 -6.37 9.90
CA GLY A 135 19.34 -7.56 9.06
C GLY A 135 18.96 -7.21 7.62
N ILE A 136 18.59 -8.23 6.85
CA ILE A 136 18.13 -8.12 5.46
C ILE A 136 16.61 -7.90 5.43
N TYR A 137 16.15 -6.99 4.57
CA TYR A 137 14.74 -6.63 4.39
C TYR A 137 14.39 -6.51 2.90
N ASP A 138 13.14 -6.78 2.57
CA ASP A 138 12.60 -6.66 1.21
C ASP A 138 11.56 -5.56 1.14
N LYS A 139 11.60 -4.76 0.08
CA LYS A 139 10.49 -3.89 -0.31
C LYS A 139 9.23 -4.74 -0.49
N TYR A 140 8.28 -4.60 0.42
CA TYR A 140 7.05 -5.42 0.49
C TYR A 140 5.88 -4.82 -0.31
N ALA A 141 5.97 -3.54 -0.67
CA ALA A 141 4.95 -2.82 -1.41
C ALA A 141 5.57 -1.74 -2.30
N PHE A 142 4.76 -1.18 -3.20
CA PHE A 142 5.14 -0.06 -4.06
C PHE A 142 5.76 1.08 -3.24
N ASP A 143 5.08 1.46 -2.16
CA ASP A 143 5.61 2.31 -1.10
C ASP A 143 5.81 1.44 0.15
N SER A 144 7.05 1.25 0.58
CA SER A 144 7.38 0.44 1.76
C SER A 144 7.86 1.32 2.90
N TYR A 145 7.26 1.12 4.07
CA TYR A 145 7.53 1.89 5.28
C TYR A 145 8.11 1.00 6.38
N TYR A 146 9.19 1.47 7.00
CA TYR A 146 9.86 0.84 8.13
C TYR A 146 10.09 1.84 9.25
N THR A 147 10.10 1.32 10.48
CA THR A 147 10.59 2.04 11.66
C THR A 147 11.76 1.29 12.26
N VAL A 148 12.84 2.02 12.52
CA VAL A 148 14.03 1.57 13.25
C VAL A 148 13.97 2.16 14.65
N ASP A 149 13.93 1.29 15.65
CA ASP A 149 14.04 1.67 17.05
C ASP A 149 15.46 1.39 17.54
N MET A 150 16.14 2.45 17.96
CA MET A 150 17.51 2.42 18.44
C MET A 150 17.62 2.32 19.97
N SER A 151 16.50 2.15 20.69
CA SER A 151 16.56 2.02 22.15
C SER A 151 17.36 0.78 22.58
N GLY A 152 18.31 1.00 23.49
CA GLY A 152 19.20 -0.03 24.01
C GLY A 152 20.42 -0.34 23.12
N VAL A 153 20.60 0.38 22.00
CA VAL A 153 21.83 0.28 21.20
C VAL A 153 22.97 0.99 21.95
N ASP A 154 24.02 0.22 22.25
CA ASP A 154 25.24 0.70 22.90
C ASP A 154 26.41 0.59 21.93
N LEU A 155 26.82 1.74 21.36
CA LEU A 155 27.85 1.81 20.34
C LEU A 155 29.22 1.26 20.79
N THR A 156 29.46 1.18 22.11
CA THR A 156 30.74 0.68 22.65
C THR A 156 30.92 -0.82 22.47
N GLN A 157 29.85 -1.56 22.17
CA GLN A 157 29.87 -3.00 21.92
C GLN A 157 30.18 -3.37 20.46
N ALA A 158 30.53 -2.39 19.62
CA ALA A 158 30.90 -2.64 18.24
C ALA A 158 32.18 -3.48 18.14
N GLU A 159 32.11 -4.56 17.36
CA GLU A 159 33.26 -5.41 17.04
C GLU A 159 33.81 -4.98 15.69
N ASN A 160 35.11 -4.66 15.61
CA ASN A 160 35.76 -4.14 14.41
C ASN A 160 35.04 -2.91 13.81
N GLY A 161 34.48 -2.06 14.67
CA GLY A 161 33.76 -0.85 14.26
C GLY A 161 32.37 -1.09 13.67
N VAL A 162 31.80 -2.30 13.80
CA VAL A 162 30.45 -2.60 13.32
C VAL A 162 29.62 -3.28 14.42
N LEU A 163 28.37 -2.82 14.56
CA LEU A 163 27.36 -3.37 15.44
C LEU A 163 26.25 -4.02 14.61
N TRP A 164 26.08 -5.32 14.79
CA TRP A 164 25.11 -6.13 14.05
C TRP A 164 23.84 -6.38 14.87
N LYS A 165 22.72 -6.65 14.18
CA LYS A 165 21.43 -7.00 14.80
C LYS A 165 21.54 -8.05 15.92
N ASN A 166 22.37 -9.08 15.75
CA ASN A 166 22.48 -10.18 16.73
C ASN A 166 23.28 -9.81 17.98
N ASN A 167 24.01 -8.68 17.97
CA ASN A 167 24.88 -8.22 19.05
C ASN A 167 24.31 -6.96 19.73
N GLY A 168 22.99 -6.85 19.87
CA GLY A 168 22.36 -5.66 20.45
C GLY A 168 22.23 -4.48 19.48
N GLY A 169 22.31 -4.74 18.17
CA GLY A 169 22.06 -3.74 17.13
C GLY A 169 20.60 -3.30 17.03
N MET A 170 20.31 -2.48 16.02
CA MET A 170 19.01 -1.83 15.83
C MET A 170 17.84 -2.82 15.63
N ARG A 171 16.64 -2.41 16.07
CA ARG A 171 15.39 -3.17 15.84
C ARG A 171 14.59 -2.53 14.74
N VAL A 172 14.22 -3.30 13.72
CA VAL A 172 13.49 -2.80 12.55
C VAL A 172 12.16 -3.52 12.41
N TYR A 173 11.09 -2.75 12.21
CA TYR A 173 9.73 -3.22 12.06
C TYR A 173 9.07 -2.58 10.84
N ILE A 174 8.10 -3.29 10.24
CA ILE A 174 7.28 -2.74 9.17
C ILE A 174 6.29 -1.72 9.79
N ASP A 175 6.27 -0.49 9.27
CA ASP A 175 5.42 0.62 9.74
C ASP A 175 4.34 0.96 8.69
N TYR A 176 3.48 -0.01 8.40
CA TYR A 176 2.36 0.20 7.49
C TYR A 176 1.08 0.55 8.25
N ASN A 177 0.46 1.68 7.94
CA ASN A 177 -0.74 2.15 8.63
C ASN A 177 -2.02 1.56 8.04
N TYR A 178 -2.35 0.34 8.45
CA TYR A 178 -3.61 -0.34 8.09
C TYR A 178 -4.85 0.34 8.67
N THR A 179 -4.70 1.20 9.69
CA THR A 179 -5.82 1.79 10.42
C THR A 179 -6.67 2.67 9.52
N HIS A 180 -6.03 3.53 8.73
CA HIS A 180 -6.75 4.41 7.79
C HIS A 180 -7.48 3.61 6.71
N GLU A 181 -6.88 2.56 6.19
CA GLU A 181 -7.52 1.71 5.17
C GLU A 181 -8.77 1.00 5.71
N ILE A 182 -8.69 0.46 6.93
CA ILE A 182 -9.82 -0.22 7.57
C ILE A 182 -10.95 0.78 7.84
N PHE A 183 -10.64 1.97 8.35
CA PHE A 183 -11.67 2.99 8.57
C PHE A 183 -12.28 3.49 7.26
N GLY A 184 -11.46 3.70 6.22
CA GLY A 184 -11.94 4.04 4.88
C GLY A 184 -12.86 2.98 4.30
N LEU A 185 -12.50 1.69 4.42
CA LEU A 185 -13.35 0.56 4.02
C LEU A 185 -14.69 0.56 4.77
N ILE A 186 -14.67 0.69 6.10
CA ILE A 186 -15.89 0.70 6.91
C ILE A 186 -16.79 1.86 6.49
N ALA A 187 -16.22 3.06 6.32
CA ALA A 187 -16.97 4.24 5.88
C ALA A 187 -17.64 4.01 4.52
N ARG A 188 -16.88 3.53 3.52
CA ARG A 188 -17.40 3.22 2.17
C ARG A 188 -18.54 2.20 2.23
N VAL A 189 -18.36 1.10 2.97
CA VAL A 189 -19.40 0.07 3.13
C VAL A 189 -20.66 0.66 3.76
N VAL A 190 -20.53 1.43 4.85
CA VAL A 190 -21.69 2.03 5.55
C VAL A 190 -22.43 3.01 4.64
N ILE A 191 -21.71 3.86 3.93
CA ILE A 191 -22.30 4.85 3.02
C ILE A 191 -23.01 4.17 1.86
N THR A 192 -22.36 3.22 1.18
CA THR A 192 -22.98 2.47 0.08
C THR A 192 -24.24 1.76 0.56
N LEU A 193 -24.19 1.08 1.71
CA LEU A 193 -25.36 0.42 2.28
C LEU A 193 -26.48 1.42 2.62
N ALA A 194 -26.15 2.59 3.17
CA ALA A 194 -27.13 3.62 3.46
C ALA A 194 -27.81 4.11 2.17
N VAL A 195 -27.04 4.43 1.13
CA VAL A 195 -27.55 4.86 -0.18
C VAL A 195 -28.43 3.79 -0.80
N GLU A 196 -27.96 2.55 -0.86
CA GLU A 196 -28.70 1.42 -1.44
C GLU A 196 -30.03 1.16 -0.73
N LEU A 197 -30.03 1.21 0.61
CA LEU A 197 -31.26 1.05 1.38
C LEU A 197 -32.24 2.22 1.18
N LEU A 198 -31.75 3.46 1.09
CA LEU A 198 -32.59 4.63 0.78
C LEU A 198 -33.22 4.52 -0.61
N PHE A 199 -32.45 4.10 -1.62
CA PHE A 199 -32.96 3.85 -2.95
C PHE A 199 -33.95 2.67 -2.97
N ALA A 200 -33.69 1.60 -2.22
CA ALA A 200 -34.61 0.47 -2.14
C ALA A 200 -35.96 0.91 -1.56
N LEU A 201 -35.96 1.80 -0.57
CA LEU A 201 -37.15 2.42 -0.01
C LEU A 201 -37.86 3.34 -1.02
N ALA A 202 -37.11 4.21 -1.73
CA ALA A 202 -37.65 5.10 -2.76
C ALA A 202 -38.32 4.33 -3.91
N PHE A 203 -37.73 3.20 -4.28
CA PHE A 203 -38.28 2.26 -5.27
C PHE A 203 -39.40 1.38 -4.69
N LYS A 204 -39.75 1.55 -3.41
CA LYS A 204 -40.80 0.81 -2.69
C LYS A 204 -40.58 -0.70 -2.74
N PHE A 205 -39.32 -1.15 -2.65
CA PHE A 205 -39.00 -2.56 -2.42
C PHE A 205 -39.43 -2.94 -1.00
N LYS A 206 -40.08 -4.10 -0.87
CA LYS A 206 -40.66 -4.56 0.40
C LYS A 206 -40.24 -5.99 0.68
N GLY A 207 -40.02 -6.28 1.96
CA GLY A 207 -39.78 -7.64 2.46
C GLY A 207 -38.34 -7.88 2.93
N LYS A 208 -38.21 -8.44 4.14
CA LYS A 208 -36.92 -8.69 4.81
C LYS A 208 -35.90 -9.45 3.96
N LYS A 209 -36.37 -10.41 3.14
CA LYS A 209 -35.49 -11.20 2.26
C LYS A 209 -34.88 -10.38 1.12
N ALA A 210 -35.62 -9.40 0.58
CA ALA A 210 -35.12 -8.51 -0.46
C ALA A 210 -34.07 -7.54 0.10
N PHE A 211 -34.34 -6.96 1.28
CA PHE A 211 -33.39 -6.09 1.98
C PHE A 211 -32.10 -6.83 2.39
N LEU A 212 -32.21 -8.02 2.97
CA LEU A 212 -31.04 -8.82 3.33
C LEU A 212 -30.22 -9.22 2.10
N PHE A 213 -30.87 -9.45 0.97
CA PHE A 213 -30.18 -9.72 -0.29
C PHE A 213 -29.42 -8.51 -0.81
N ILE A 214 -30.03 -7.31 -0.81
CA ILE A 214 -29.37 -6.06 -1.20
C ILE A 214 -28.15 -5.80 -0.33
N VAL A 215 -28.30 -5.91 1.00
CA VAL A 215 -27.19 -5.76 1.94
C VAL A 215 -26.09 -6.78 1.68
N GLY A 216 -26.46 -8.04 1.44
CA GLY A 216 -25.50 -9.12 1.18
C GLY A 216 -24.71 -8.93 -0.12
N VAL A 217 -25.37 -8.46 -1.19
CA VAL A 217 -24.70 -8.16 -2.47
C VAL A 217 -23.72 -7.01 -2.29
N ASN A 218 -24.18 -5.87 -1.75
CA ASN A 218 -23.35 -4.68 -1.53
C ASN A 218 -22.16 -4.94 -0.59
N LEU A 219 -22.38 -5.68 0.49
CA LEU A 219 -21.28 -6.01 1.41
C LEU A 219 -20.22 -6.85 0.70
N LEU A 220 -20.63 -7.83 -0.10
CA LEU A 220 -19.69 -8.67 -0.84
C LEU A 220 -18.93 -7.85 -1.89
N THR A 221 -19.63 -7.06 -2.69
CA THR A 221 -19.04 -6.30 -3.79
C THR A 221 -18.08 -5.24 -3.25
N GLN A 222 -18.44 -4.56 -2.15
CA GLN A 222 -17.55 -3.60 -1.51
C GLN A 222 -16.31 -4.27 -0.91
N VAL A 223 -16.44 -5.41 -0.24
CA VAL A 223 -15.26 -6.15 0.24
C VAL A 223 -14.38 -6.60 -0.92
N ALA A 224 -14.96 -7.13 -2.00
CA ALA A 224 -14.21 -7.57 -3.18
C ALA A 224 -13.46 -6.41 -3.85
N LEU A 225 -14.14 -5.28 -4.05
CA LEU A 225 -13.57 -4.06 -4.61
C LEU A 225 -12.39 -3.57 -3.77
N ASN A 226 -12.55 -3.49 -2.45
CA ASN A 226 -11.52 -2.95 -1.57
C ASN A 226 -10.30 -3.88 -1.44
N VAL A 227 -10.52 -5.20 -1.40
CA VAL A 227 -9.42 -6.17 -1.44
C VAL A 227 -8.62 -6.02 -2.74
N ALA A 228 -9.32 -5.92 -3.87
CA ALA A 228 -8.68 -5.70 -5.16
C ALA A 228 -7.87 -4.41 -5.22
N LEU A 229 -8.45 -3.32 -4.73
CA LEU A 229 -7.79 -2.02 -4.70
C LEU A 229 -6.57 -2.02 -3.78
N HIS A 230 -6.62 -2.69 -2.63
CA HIS A 230 -5.48 -2.86 -1.75
C HIS A 230 -4.32 -3.58 -2.45
N PHE A 231 -4.59 -4.68 -3.18
CA PHE A 231 -3.55 -5.35 -3.97
C PHE A 231 -2.96 -4.46 -5.08
N ILE A 232 -3.80 -3.65 -5.74
CA ILE A 232 -3.34 -2.70 -6.76
C ILE A 232 -2.49 -1.59 -6.14
N TYR A 233 -2.89 -1.05 -5.00
CA TYR A 233 -2.13 -0.05 -4.26
C TYR A 233 -0.76 -0.59 -3.85
N LEU A 234 -0.72 -1.78 -3.24
CA LEU A 234 0.52 -2.42 -2.82
C LEU A 234 1.46 -2.75 -3.98
N SER A 235 0.95 -3.00 -5.19
CA SER A 235 1.79 -3.41 -6.33
C SER A 235 2.19 -2.26 -7.25
N ALA A 236 1.32 -1.27 -7.42
CA ALA A 236 1.45 -0.23 -8.45
C ALA A 236 1.22 1.21 -7.93
N GLY A 237 0.97 1.35 -6.63
CA GLY A 237 0.89 2.64 -5.95
C GLY A 237 -0.43 3.39 -6.19
N ARG A 238 -0.45 4.63 -5.67
CA ARG A 238 -1.67 5.47 -5.58
C ARG A 238 -2.32 5.80 -6.93
N LEU A 239 -1.54 6.06 -7.97
CA LEU A 239 -2.10 6.43 -9.28
C LEU A 239 -2.88 5.26 -9.90
N ALA A 240 -2.31 4.06 -9.85
CA ALA A 240 -2.95 2.84 -10.34
C ALA A 240 -4.22 2.53 -9.54
N PHE A 241 -4.18 2.72 -8.21
CA PHE A 241 -5.35 2.62 -7.35
C PHE A 241 -6.50 3.53 -7.81
N ILE A 242 -6.24 4.82 -8.06
CA ILE A 242 -7.29 5.79 -8.47
C ILE A 242 -7.90 5.40 -9.82
N LEU A 243 -7.06 5.05 -10.80
CA LEU A 243 -7.52 4.64 -12.12
C LEU A 243 -8.32 3.33 -12.06
N ALA A 244 -7.85 2.36 -11.27
CA ALA A 244 -8.53 1.10 -11.05
C ALA A 244 -9.86 1.29 -10.33
N TYR A 245 -9.94 2.18 -9.34
CA TYR A 245 -11.18 2.44 -8.59
C TYR A 245 -12.35 2.79 -9.51
N VAL A 246 -12.15 3.70 -10.47
CA VAL A 246 -13.20 4.08 -11.44
C VAL A 246 -13.63 2.89 -12.30
N GLY A 247 -12.66 2.13 -12.83
CA GLY A 247 -12.95 0.97 -13.68
C GLY A 247 -13.63 -0.18 -12.92
N LEU A 248 -13.22 -0.40 -11.67
CA LEU A 248 -13.75 -1.46 -10.82
C LEU A 248 -15.13 -1.12 -10.26
N GLU A 249 -15.40 0.12 -9.89
CA GLU A 249 -16.74 0.57 -9.53
C GLU A 249 -17.72 0.36 -10.71
N PHE A 250 -17.28 0.65 -11.94
CA PHE A 250 -18.09 0.34 -13.12
C PHE A 250 -18.33 -1.17 -13.29
N LEU A 251 -17.34 -2.01 -13.03
CA LEU A 251 -17.51 -3.48 -13.06
C LEU A 251 -18.49 -3.96 -11.99
N ILE A 252 -18.35 -3.46 -10.74
CA ILE A 252 -19.24 -3.77 -9.62
C ILE A 252 -20.66 -3.37 -9.95
N PHE A 253 -20.87 -2.18 -10.50
CA PHE A 253 -22.19 -1.73 -10.94
C PHE A 253 -22.85 -2.73 -11.91
N ASN A 254 -22.12 -3.21 -12.92
CA ASN A 254 -22.66 -4.18 -13.89
C ASN A 254 -23.02 -5.52 -13.21
N VAL A 255 -22.17 -5.95 -12.29
CA VAL A 255 -22.37 -7.17 -11.50
C VAL A 255 -23.62 -7.07 -10.62
N GLU A 256 -23.75 -6.01 -9.83
CA GLU A 256 -24.87 -5.80 -8.92
C GLU A 256 -26.18 -5.73 -9.68
N TYR A 257 -26.18 -5.01 -10.81
CA TYR A 257 -27.30 -4.94 -11.72
C TYR A 257 -27.77 -6.34 -12.15
N ILE A 258 -26.88 -7.21 -12.62
CA ILE A 258 -27.21 -8.58 -13.05
C ILE A 258 -27.86 -9.36 -11.90
N PHE A 259 -27.31 -9.23 -10.68
CA PHE A 259 -27.85 -9.89 -9.50
C PHE A 259 -29.25 -9.37 -9.14
N TYR A 260 -29.45 -8.05 -9.12
CA TYR A 260 -30.75 -7.46 -8.83
C TYR A 260 -31.78 -7.83 -9.90
N ALA A 261 -31.42 -7.83 -11.17
CA ALA A 261 -32.31 -8.23 -12.26
C ALA A 261 -32.76 -9.70 -12.17
N ILE A 262 -31.87 -10.61 -11.75
CA ILE A 262 -32.15 -12.06 -11.70
C ILE A 262 -32.86 -12.49 -10.41
N PHE A 263 -32.48 -11.91 -9.27
CA PHE A 263 -32.89 -12.42 -7.95
C PHE A 263 -33.94 -11.54 -7.26
N LEU A 264 -33.88 -10.22 -7.39
CA LEU A 264 -34.83 -9.33 -6.71
C LEU A 264 -36.29 -9.55 -7.13
N PRO A 265 -36.64 -9.84 -8.40
CA PRO A 265 -38.01 -10.20 -8.77
C PRO A 265 -38.56 -11.46 -8.08
N LYS A 266 -37.67 -12.35 -7.61
CA LYS A 266 -38.04 -13.59 -6.91
C LYS A 266 -38.21 -13.38 -5.40
N LEU A 267 -37.68 -12.27 -4.87
CA LEU A 267 -37.66 -11.95 -3.44
C LEU A 267 -38.72 -10.91 -3.07
N LEU A 268 -39.18 -10.11 -4.03
CA LEU A 268 -40.22 -9.12 -3.84
C LEU A 268 -41.63 -9.75 -3.88
N PRO A 269 -42.59 -9.25 -3.08
CA PRO A 269 -43.98 -9.69 -3.10
C PRO A 269 -44.66 -9.49 -4.46
N GLN A 270 -44.28 -8.44 -5.20
CA GLN A 270 -44.80 -8.14 -6.52
C GLN A 270 -43.64 -7.97 -7.50
N LYS A 271 -43.68 -8.73 -8.60
CA LYS A 271 -42.74 -8.60 -9.70
C LYS A 271 -42.92 -7.25 -10.39
N ARG A 272 -41.81 -6.65 -10.79
CA ARG A 272 -41.79 -5.42 -11.59
C ARG A 272 -41.15 -5.65 -12.94
N LYS A 273 -41.30 -4.69 -13.85
CA LYS A 273 -40.59 -4.68 -15.13
C LYS A 273 -39.09 -4.67 -14.89
N ALA A 274 -38.33 -5.36 -15.75
CA ALA A 274 -36.88 -5.47 -15.66
C ALA A 274 -36.17 -4.11 -15.51
N GLY A 275 -36.63 -3.10 -16.26
CA GLY A 275 -36.08 -1.74 -16.22
C GLY A 275 -36.12 -1.04 -14.85
N VAL A 276 -37.01 -1.46 -13.93
CA VAL A 276 -37.04 -0.89 -12.57
C VAL A 276 -35.81 -1.32 -11.77
N TYR A 277 -35.36 -2.57 -11.93
CA TYR A 277 -34.17 -3.08 -11.25
C TYR A 277 -32.89 -2.49 -11.84
N VAL A 278 -32.87 -2.28 -13.16
CA VAL A 278 -31.79 -1.57 -13.86
C VAL A 278 -31.64 -0.16 -13.30
N LEU A 279 -32.74 0.62 -13.28
CA LEU A 279 -32.73 2.00 -12.84
C LEU A 279 -32.37 2.13 -11.35
N TYR A 280 -32.86 1.21 -10.52
CA TYR A 280 -32.47 1.14 -9.11
C TYR A 280 -30.95 0.99 -8.94
N SER A 281 -30.38 -0.04 -9.59
CA SER A 281 -28.94 -0.33 -9.48
C SER A 281 -28.12 0.86 -9.98
N LEU A 282 -28.49 1.42 -11.14
CA LEU A 282 -27.80 2.58 -11.73
C LEU A 282 -27.81 3.77 -10.78
N ALA A 283 -28.98 4.11 -10.25
CA ALA A 283 -29.12 5.30 -9.43
C ALA A 283 -28.39 5.15 -8.09
N ALA A 284 -28.53 4.00 -7.42
CA ALA A 284 -27.91 3.75 -6.13
C ALA A 284 -26.38 3.68 -6.22
N ASN A 285 -25.85 2.95 -7.21
CA ASN A 285 -24.40 2.85 -7.42
C ASN A 285 -23.81 4.18 -7.90
N ALA A 286 -24.47 4.91 -8.82
CA ALA A 286 -23.96 6.21 -9.28
C ALA A 286 -23.91 7.25 -8.16
N VAL A 287 -24.94 7.30 -7.30
CA VAL A 287 -24.93 8.18 -6.12
C VAL A 287 -23.85 7.75 -5.14
N SER A 288 -23.71 6.45 -4.86
CA SER A 288 -22.66 5.93 -3.96
C SER A 288 -21.26 6.30 -4.48
N PHE A 289 -21.02 6.16 -5.79
CA PHE A 289 -19.77 6.54 -6.44
C PHE A 289 -19.48 8.04 -6.29
N VAL A 290 -20.46 8.90 -6.59
CA VAL A 290 -20.31 10.37 -6.47
C VAL A 290 -20.05 10.78 -5.03
N VAL A 291 -20.78 10.20 -4.07
CA VAL A 291 -20.57 10.47 -2.63
C VAL A 291 -19.19 9.99 -2.19
N GLY A 292 -18.78 8.79 -2.61
CA GLY A 292 -17.44 8.25 -2.32
C GLY A 292 -16.33 9.14 -2.85
N MET A 293 -16.40 9.54 -4.13
CA MET A 293 -15.45 10.48 -4.74
C MET A 293 -15.47 11.85 -4.07
N GLY A 294 -16.64 12.38 -3.70
CA GLY A 294 -16.72 13.65 -2.97
C GLY A 294 -16.03 13.58 -1.60
N LEU A 295 -16.22 12.47 -0.89
CA LEU A 295 -15.57 12.23 0.40
C LEU A 295 -14.07 12.03 0.28
N SER A 296 -13.58 11.42 -0.81
CA SER A 296 -12.14 11.27 -1.06
C SER A 296 -11.40 12.60 -1.18
N LEU A 297 -12.10 13.65 -1.65
CA LEU A 297 -11.53 15.01 -1.77
C LEU A 297 -11.43 15.70 -0.40
N ILE A 298 -12.34 15.41 0.52
CA ILE A 298 -12.41 16.04 1.84
C ILE A 298 -11.53 15.29 2.85
N TRP A 299 -11.52 13.96 2.75
CA TRP A 299 -10.72 13.09 3.59
C TRP A 299 -9.95 12.11 2.69
N PRO A 300 -8.69 12.44 2.35
CA PRO A 300 -7.86 11.61 1.49
C PRO A 300 -7.72 10.17 1.99
N GLY A 301 -7.63 9.97 3.31
CA GLY A 301 -7.58 8.66 3.95
C GLY A 301 -8.87 7.84 3.95
N ILE A 302 -9.97 8.34 3.37
CA ILE A 302 -11.12 7.49 2.99
C ILE A 302 -10.74 6.60 1.81
N PHE A 303 -9.74 6.98 1.00
CA PHE A 303 -9.26 6.25 -0.17
C PHE A 303 -7.81 5.81 -0.10
#